data_AF-A0A3E0WG42-F1
#
_entry.id   AF-A0A3E0WG42-F1
#
_cell.length_a   1.000
_cell.length_b   1.000
_cell.length_c   1.000
_cell.angle_alpha   90.00
_cell.angle_beta   90.00
_cell.angle_gamma   90.00
#
_symmetry.space_group_name_H-M   'P 1'
#
loop_
_entity.id
_entity.type
_entity.pdbx_description
1 polymer ?
#
loop_
_entity_poly.entity_id
_entity_poly.type
_entity_poly.pdbx_seq_one_letter_code
_entity_poly.pdbx_strand_id
1 'polypeptide(L)'
;MQQLSLFDQNRVVIPQHVVSPLESTKSIKAKAFKEEKEVWRRYVTAVQQSYNCSWFQARRMVMDHRDTQIPIDLRNVNAGGKK
;
A
#
# COMPACT_ATOMS: atom_id res chain seq x y z
N MET A 1 -32.53 -15.90 3.33
CA MET A 1 -31.52 -15.60 4.37
C MET A 1 -30.18 -15.37 3.69
N GLN A 2 -29.60 -14.20 3.92
CA GLN A 2 -28.18 -13.78 3.82
C GLN A 2 -27.27 -14.55 2.83
N GLN A 3 -27.25 -14.08 1.59
CA GLN A 3 -26.24 -14.46 0.59
C GLN A 3 -24.93 -13.70 0.89
N LEU A 4 -23.99 -14.42 1.51
CA LEU A 4 -22.54 -14.32 1.30
C LEU A 4 -21.93 -12.92 1.40
N SER A 5 -21.56 -12.53 2.63
CA SER A 5 -20.53 -11.52 2.94
C SER A 5 -19.12 -11.97 2.49
N LEU A 6 -18.96 -12.44 1.25
CA LEU A 6 -17.79 -13.23 0.83
C LEU A 6 -16.74 -12.44 0.05
N PHE A 7 -16.68 -11.12 0.20
CA PHE A 7 -15.60 -10.34 -0.41
C PHE A 7 -15.11 -9.24 0.54
N ASP A 8 -14.50 -9.66 1.63
CA ASP A 8 -13.51 -8.85 2.37
C ASP A 8 -12.20 -8.76 1.53
N GLN A 9 -12.34 -8.40 0.25
CA GLN A 9 -11.26 -8.38 -0.77
C GLN A 9 -10.43 -7.09 -0.73
N ASN A 10 -10.68 -6.21 0.23
CA ASN A 10 -9.95 -4.94 0.37
C ASN A 10 -8.67 -5.09 1.20
N ARG A 11 -8.39 -6.29 1.71
CA ARG A 11 -7.20 -6.59 2.48
C ARG A 11 -6.04 -6.97 1.56
N VAL A 12 -5.04 -6.09 1.49
CA VAL A 12 -3.83 -6.32 0.69
C VAL A 12 -2.66 -6.61 1.63
N VAL A 13 -1.94 -7.70 1.38
CA VAL A 13 -0.67 -7.98 2.06
C VAL A 13 0.44 -7.24 1.32
N ILE A 14 1.20 -6.42 2.03
CA ILE A 14 2.33 -5.72 1.45
C ILE A 14 3.52 -6.68 1.44
N PRO A 15 4.05 -7.03 0.26
CA PRO A 15 5.08 -8.04 0.18
C PRO A 15 6.43 -7.47 0.65
N GLN A 16 7.24 -8.30 1.33
CA GLN A 16 8.50 -7.85 1.97
C GLN A 16 9.54 -7.29 1.00
N HIS A 17 9.44 -7.63 -0.31
CA HIS A 17 10.31 -7.11 -1.37
C HIS A 17 10.02 -5.64 -1.72
N VAL A 18 8.92 -5.06 -1.22
CA VAL A 18 8.63 -3.63 -1.37
C VAL A 18 9.50 -2.90 -0.36
N VAL A 19 10.65 -2.44 -0.82
CA VAL A 19 11.66 -1.76 0.00
C VAL A 19 11.52 -0.25 -0.14
N SER A 20 11.68 0.48 0.96
CA SER A 20 11.73 1.93 0.90
C SER A 20 12.90 2.36 0.01
N PRO A 21 12.74 3.40 -0.84
CA PRO A 21 13.87 3.93 -1.63
C PRO A 21 15.05 4.42 -0.77
N LEU A 22 14.86 4.59 0.54
CA LEU A 22 15.90 4.91 1.52
C LEU A 22 16.64 3.66 2.06
N GLU A 23 16.01 2.49 2.01
CA GLU A 23 16.59 1.21 2.46
C GLU A 23 17.17 0.40 1.28
N SER A 24 16.80 0.73 0.05
CA SER A 24 17.35 0.07 -1.14
C SER A 24 18.85 0.38 -1.30
N THR A 25 19.67 -0.67 -1.20
CA THR A 25 21.12 -0.65 -1.50
C THR A 25 21.43 -0.63 -2.99
N LYS A 26 20.40 -0.66 -3.86
CA LYS A 26 20.56 -0.66 -5.31
C LYS A 26 20.94 0.73 -5.82
N SER A 27 21.75 0.77 -6.88
CA SER A 27 22.16 2.03 -7.50
C SER A 27 20.94 2.84 -7.95
N ILE A 28 20.90 4.12 -7.58
CA ILE A 28 19.80 5.05 -7.87
C ILE A 28 19.50 5.17 -9.38
N LYS A 29 20.51 4.93 -10.22
CA LYS A 29 20.39 4.98 -11.70
C LYS A 29 19.88 3.67 -12.32
N ALA A 30 19.80 2.58 -11.56
CA ALA A 30 19.32 1.30 -12.06
C ALA A 30 17.82 1.36 -12.38
N LYS A 31 17.41 0.72 -13.46
CA LYS A 31 15.99 0.60 -13.84
C LYS A 31 15.16 -0.06 -12.72
N ALA A 32 15.71 -1.11 -12.12
CA ALA A 32 15.10 -1.83 -11.00
C ALA A 32 14.76 -0.91 -9.81
N PHE A 33 15.66 0.02 -9.46
CA PHE A 33 15.42 0.97 -8.37
C PHE A 33 14.25 1.91 -8.66
N LYS A 34 14.08 2.34 -9.91
CA LYS A 34 12.94 3.16 -10.33
C LYS A 34 11.63 2.39 -10.25
N GLU A 35 11.62 1.14 -10.69
CA GLU A 35 10.46 0.25 -10.61
C GLU A 35 10.04 0.00 -9.14
N GLU A 36 11.00 -0.33 -8.27
CA GLU A 36 10.75 -0.51 -6.84
C GLU A 36 10.23 0.76 -6.17
N LYS A 37 10.80 1.92 -6.50
CA LYS A 37 10.33 3.22 -6.00
C LYS A 37 8.89 3.50 -6.43
N GLU A 38 8.53 3.17 -7.67
CA GLU A 38 7.17 3.36 -8.16
C GLU A 38 6.18 2.43 -7.47
N VAL A 39 6.54 1.15 -7.29
CA VAL A 39 5.73 0.19 -6.53
C VAL A 39 5.54 0.66 -5.09
N TRP A 40 6.62 1.04 -4.40
CA TRP A 40 6.57 1.62 -3.06
C TRP A 40 5.62 2.81 -2.99
N ARG A 41 5.74 3.73 -3.95
CA ARG A 41 4.88 4.92 -4.01
C ARG A 41 3.41 4.54 -4.17
N ARG A 42 3.07 3.57 -5.02
CA ARG A 42 1.70 3.10 -5.23
C ARG A 42 1.08 2.57 -3.93
N TYR A 43 1.82 1.75 -3.17
CA TYR A 43 1.33 1.26 -1.87
C TYR A 43 1.12 2.39 -0.86
N VAL A 44 2.10 3.29 -0.71
CA VAL A 44 1.97 4.42 0.23
C VAL A 44 0.81 5.33 -0.19
N THR A 45 0.63 5.61 -1.47
CA THR A 45 -0.50 6.41 -1.96
C THR A 45 -1.84 5.71 -1.72
N ALA A 46 -1.93 4.39 -1.93
CA ALA A 46 -3.15 3.64 -1.65
C ALA A 46 -3.53 3.72 -0.16
N VAL A 47 -2.57 3.50 0.73
CA VAL A 47 -2.78 3.63 2.18
C VAL A 47 -3.14 5.07 2.56
N GLN A 48 -2.45 6.04 1.99
CA GLN A 48 -2.72 7.45 2.23
C GLN A 48 -4.17 7.81 1.86
N GLN A 49 -4.66 7.31 0.71
CA GLN A 49 -6.02 7.55 0.25
C GLN A 49 -7.05 6.80 1.10
N SER A 50 -6.80 5.53 1.46
CA SER A 50 -7.73 4.74 2.26
C SER A 50 -7.90 5.25 3.69
N TYR A 51 -6.82 5.76 4.31
CA TYR A 51 -6.84 6.24 5.69
C TYR A 51 -6.89 7.77 5.81
N ASN A 52 -6.89 8.49 4.68
CA ASN A 52 -6.85 9.96 4.58
C ASN A 52 -5.79 10.59 5.50
N CYS A 53 -4.59 10.00 5.56
CA CYS A 53 -3.53 10.38 6.48
C CYS A 53 -2.37 11.11 5.78
N SER A 54 -1.41 11.61 6.57
CA SER A 54 -0.20 12.22 5.99
C SER A 54 0.69 11.16 5.34
N TRP A 55 1.44 11.54 4.29
CA TRP A 55 2.34 10.61 3.59
C TRP A 55 3.32 9.88 4.53
N PHE A 56 3.84 10.57 5.55
CA PHE A 56 4.71 9.97 6.57
C PHE A 56 4.01 8.90 7.43
N GLN A 57 2.74 9.12 7.78
CA GLN A 57 1.93 8.13 8.51
C GLN A 57 1.61 6.94 7.62
N ALA A 58 1.19 7.18 6.37
CA ALA A 58 0.94 6.12 5.39
C ALA A 58 2.19 5.27 5.16
N ARG A 59 3.37 5.91 5.02
CA ARG A 59 4.66 5.23 4.91
C ARG A 59 4.93 4.35 6.12
N ARG A 60 4.72 4.88 7.34
CA ARG A 60 4.93 4.12 8.58
C ARG A 60 4.00 2.91 8.65
N MET A 61 2.72 3.07 8.30
CA MET A 61 1.78 1.96 8.20
C MET A 61 2.22 0.92 7.18
N VAL A 62 2.63 1.34 5.97
CA VAL A 62 3.16 0.42 4.95
C VAL A 62 4.35 -0.38 5.47
N MET A 63 5.27 0.26 6.19
CA MET A 63 6.43 -0.41 6.80
C MET A 63 6.02 -1.39 7.91
N ASP A 64 5.10 -0.99 8.78
CA ASP A 64 4.61 -1.80 9.90
C ASP A 64 3.84 -3.04 9.40
N HIS A 65 2.93 -2.86 8.44
CA HIS A 65 2.19 -3.95 7.80
C HIS A 65 3.09 -4.86 6.95
N ARG A 66 4.17 -4.31 6.35
CA ARG A 66 5.21 -5.10 5.67
C ARG A 66 5.96 -5.98 6.66
N ASP A 67 6.40 -5.43 7.78
CA ASP A 67 7.19 -6.18 8.78
C ASP A 67 6.36 -7.27 9.46
N THR A 68 5.15 -6.91 9.88
CA THR A 68 4.21 -7.82 10.55
C THR A 68 3.51 -8.79 9.60
N GLN A 69 3.62 -8.57 8.27
CA GLN A 69 2.87 -9.29 7.24
C GLN A 69 1.34 -9.28 7.48
N ILE A 70 0.85 -8.26 8.20
CA ILE A 70 -0.58 -8.10 8.47
C ILE A 70 -1.23 -7.42 7.27
N PRO A 71 -2.32 -7.97 6.72
CA PRO A 71 -3.04 -7.34 5.63
C PRO A 71 -3.53 -5.93 6.01
N ILE A 72 -3.29 -4.96 5.14
CA ILE A 72 -3.82 -3.61 5.29
C ILE A 72 -5.18 -3.50 4.61
N ASP A 73 -6.15 -2.88 5.28
CA ASP A 73 -7.50 -2.68 4.77
C ASP A 73 -7.52 -1.45 3.86
N LEU A 74 -7.31 -1.66 2.56
CA LEU A 74 -7.46 -0.64 1.55
C LEU A 74 -8.94 -0.50 1.22
N ARG A 75 -9.72 0.11 2.12
CA ARG A 75 -11.12 0.44 1.82
C ARG A 75 -11.14 1.29 0.57
N ASN A 76 -11.73 0.73 -0.48
CA ASN A 76 -11.86 1.34 -1.79
C ASN A 76 -12.60 2.67 -1.63
N VAL A 77 -11.88 3.80 -1.64
CA VAL A 77 -12.50 5.11 -1.77
C VAL A 77 -12.83 5.31 -3.25
N ASN A 78 -13.80 4.52 -3.74
CA ASN A 78 -14.65 4.91 -4.84
C ASN A 78 -15.89 5.62 -4.27
N ALA A 79 -15.66 6.67 -3.47
CA ALA A 79 -16.68 7.68 -3.19
C ALA A 79 -16.67 8.70 -4.33
N GLY A 80 -16.95 8.22 -5.54
CA GLY A 80 -16.98 9.00 -6.78
C GLY A 80 -18.19 8.68 -7.64
N GLY A 81 -19.22 8.04 -7.10
CA GLY A 81 -20.55 8.05 -7.68
C GLY A 81 -21.15 9.45 -7.50
N LYS A 82 -20.78 10.38 -8.38
CA LYS A 82 -21.54 11.61 -8.59
C LYS A 82 -22.96 11.20 -9.00
N LYS A 83 -23.91 11.53 -8.14
CA LYS A 83 -25.34 11.59 -8.42
C LYS A 83 -25.62 12.63 -9.50
#